data_AF-A0A426YFX9-F1
#
_entry.id   AF-A0A426YFX9-F1
#
_cell.length_a   1.000
_cell.length_b   1.000
_cell.length_c   1.000
_cell.angle_alpha   90.00
_cell.angle_beta   90.00
_cell.angle_gamma   90.00
#
_symmetry.space_group_name_H-M   'P 1'
#
loop_
_entity.id
_entity.type
_entity.pdbx_description
1 polymer ?
#
loop_
_entity_poly.entity_id
_entity_poly.type
_entity_poly.pdbx_seq_one_letter_code
_entity_poly.pdbx_strand_id
1 'polypeptide(L)'
;MDELIPGLPNDIAQECLIRVPYDGFPTVRSVCRHWKQELQSSQFHRLRKTAGLTRPVIALVQAEPALAPTAGPAKKYTACASPSYRLVLFEPVTCAWSCPPPIPGLLRGLPLFCHLAAVGRELVVVGGCDPETWAASDEVHIYDFEAGVWRRGARMPGPRRSFFACAASEELRAVFVAGGHDEEKNALRSAMAYDVATNAWAPLPDMAQERDECQGAFLRGAFHVVGGYPTEAQGRFSRSAEPFDVDSRRWGPVEEDKLEAGTCPRACVAGADGRLYMYRPGGDVAALSDDGSGVWRAVAEAPETARVAPLLVAWERGLMLMGLEKQGGGHVGYVGEV
;
A
#
# COMPACT_ATOMS: atom_id res chain seq x y z
N MET A 1 -35.99 -12.10 -20.86
CA MET A 1 -34.75 -12.22 -20.07
C MET A 1 -33.66 -11.80 -21.01
N ASP A 2 -32.94 -10.73 -20.70
CA ASP A 2 -31.79 -10.36 -21.52
C ASP A 2 -30.70 -11.40 -21.31
N GLU A 3 -30.27 -12.03 -22.40
CA GLU A 3 -29.21 -13.03 -22.40
C GLU A 3 -27.85 -12.32 -22.30
N LEU A 4 -26.96 -12.78 -21.42
CA LEU A 4 -25.59 -12.29 -21.30
C LEU A 4 -24.80 -12.60 -22.58
N ILE A 5 -24.87 -13.84 -23.04
CA ILE A 5 -24.23 -14.29 -24.27
C ILE A 5 -25.34 -14.89 -25.14
N PRO A 6 -25.59 -14.36 -26.36
CA PRO A 6 -26.64 -14.87 -27.22
C PRO A 6 -26.53 -16.38 -27.44
N GLY A 7 -27.60 -17.11 -27.15
CA GLY A 7 -27.65 -18.56 -27.32
C GLY A 7 -27.03 -19.38 -26.17
N LEU A 8 -26.60 -18.75 -25.07
CA LEU A 8 -26.22 -19.43 -23.85
C LEU A 8 -27.16 -19.08 -22.70
N PRO A 9 -27.53 -20.07 -21.85
CA PRO A 9 -28.13 -19.81 -20.55
C PRO A 9 -27.26 -18.85 -19.71
N ASN A 10 -27.89 -17.96 -18.94
CA ASN A 10 -27.18 -16.91 -18.19
C ASN A 10 -26.22 -17.47 -17.14
N ASP A 11 -26.53 -18.61 -16.52
CA ASP A 11 -25.64 -19.33 -15.61
C ASP A 11 -24.35 -19.80 -16.31
N ILE A 12 -24.46 -20.35 -17.52
CA ILE A 12 -23.30 -20.74 -18.33
C ILE A 12 -22.52 -19.51 -18.80
N ALA A 13 -23.20 -18.44 -19.18
CA ALA A 13 -22.56 -17.20 -19.55
C ALA A 13 -21.77 -16.58 -18.38
N GLN A 14 -22.33 -16.57 -17.17
CA GLN A 14 -21.63 -16.14 -15.96
C GLN A 14 -20.40 -17.01 -15.70
N GLU A 15 -20.54 -18.33 -15.82
CA GLU A 15 -19.43 -19.27 -15.72
C GLU A 15 -18.29 -18.93 -16.72
N CYS A 16 -18.62 -18.57 -17.95
CA CYS A 16 -17.60 -18.09 -18.90
C CYS A 16 -16.92 -16.80 -18.44
N LEU A 17 -17.69 -15.80 -17.99
CA LEU A 17 -17.17 -14.50 -17.59
C LEU A 17 -16.29 -14.57 -16.33
N ILE A 18 -16.62 -15.40 -15.34
CA ILE A 18 -15.82 -15.54 -14.11
C ILE A 18 -14.44 -16.18 -14.35
N ARG A 19 -14.19 -16.79 -15.51
CA ARG A 19 -12.90 -17.38 -15.88
C ARG A 19 -11.94 -16.40 -16.52
N VAL A 20 -12.40 -15.21 -16.93
CA VAL A 20 -11.53 -14.19 -17.54
C VAL A 20 -10.53 -13.68 -16.49
N PRO A 21 -9.23 -13.58 -16.80
CA PRO A 21 -8.25 -12.98 -15.89
C PRO A 21 -8.46 -11.47 -15.72
N TYR A 22 -7.88 -10.88 -14.68
CA TYR A 22 -8.17 -9.49 -14.30
C TYR A 22 -7.76 -8.46 -15.37
N ASP A 23 -6.69 -8.76 -16.12
CA ASP A 23 -6.18 -7.96 -17.23
C ASP A 23 -7.11 -7.98 -18.45
N GLY A 24 -7.99 -8.98 -18.55
CA GLY A 24 -9.05 -9.05 -19.56
C GLY A 24 -10.32 -8.27 -19.20
N PHE A 25 -10.48 -7.82 -17.95
CA PHE A 25 -11.69 -7.10 -17.51
C PHE A 25 -11.97 -5.81 -18.29
N PRO A 26 -10.99 -4.97 -18.65
CA PRO A 26 -11.25 -3.79 -19.47
C PRO A 26 -11.88 -4.13 -20.83
N THR A 27 -11.41 -5.21 -21.46
CA THR A 27 -11.95 -5.72 -22.73
C THR A 27 -13.38 -6.21 -22.56
N VAL A 28 -13.63 -7.09 -21.58
CA VAL A 28 -14.97 -7.62 -21.27
C VAL A 28 -15.97 -6.49 -20.96
N ARG A 29 -15.54 -5.52 -20.16
CA ARG A 29 -16.34 -4.34 -19.79
C ARG A 29 -16.74 -3.48 -21.00
N SER A 30 -15.93 -3.47 -22.06
CA SER A 30 -16.17 -2.68 -23.27
C SER A 30 -17.11 -3.33 -24.29
N VAL A 31 -17.39 -4.64 -24.15
CA VAL A 31 -18.24 -5.38 -25.10
C VAL A 31 -19.69 -4.88 -25.07
N CYS A 32 -20.32 -4.83 -23.89
CA CYS A 32 -21.69 -4.32 -23.76
C CYS A 32 -22.00 -3.84 -22.33
N ARG A 33 -23.12 -3.10 -22.18
CA ARG A 33 -23.56 -2.59 -20.87
C ARG A 33 -23.89 -3.71 -19.88
N HIS A 34 -24.40 -4.84 -20.37
CA HIS A 34 -24.82 -5.94 -19.53
C HIS A 34 -23.62 -6.66 -18.91
N TRP A 35 -22.57 -6.94 -19.69
CA TRP A 35 -21.32 -7.51 -19.17
C TRP A 35 -20.64 -6.56 -18.18
N LYS A 36 -20.63 -5.26 -18.48
CA LYS A 36 -20.15 -4.24 -17.55
C LYS A 36 -20.90 -4.29 -16.21
N GLN A 37 -22.23 -4.41 -16.22
CA GLN A 37 -23.04 -4.53 -15.00
C GLN A 37 -22.74 -5.83 -14.26
N GLU A 38 -22.56 -6.93 -14.98
CA GLU A 38 -22.21 -8.23 -14.41
C GLU A 38 -20.87 -8.17 -13.67
N LEU A 39 -19.83 -7.59 -14.28
CA LEU A 39 -18.49 -7.44 -13.67
C LEU A 39 -18.53 -6.60 -12.39
N GLN A 40 -19.41 -5.59 -12.34
CA GLN A 40 -19.59 -4.71 -11.19
C GLN A 40 -20.48 -5.33 -10.10
N SER A 41 -21.11 -6.48 -10.37
CA SER A 41 -22.04 -7.09 -9.44
C SER A 41 -21.31 -7.79 -8.30
N SER A 42 -21.88 -7.72 -7.10
CA SER A 42 -21.37 -8.50 -5.95
C SER A 42 -21.46 -10.01 -6.19
N GLN A 43 -22.41 -10.45 -7.04
CA GLN A 43 -22.59 -11.86 -7.37
C GLN A 43 -21.40 -12.39 -8.18
N PHE A 44 -20.95 -11.67 -9.21
CA PHE A 44 -19.78 -12.02 -9.99
C PHE A 44 -18.53 -12.20 -9.12
N HIS A 45 -18.27 -11.24 -8.22
CA HIS A 45 -17.14 -11.33 -7.30
C HIS A 45 -17.25 -12.51 -6.32
N ARG A 46 -18.45 -12.78 -5.79
CA ARG A 46 -18.70 -13.94 -4.93
C ARG A 46 -18.47 -15.26 -5.69
N LEU A 47 -19.01 -15.39 -6.90
CA LEU A 47 -18.84 -16.59 -7.72
C LEU A 47 -17.36 -16.85 -8.02
N ARG A 48 -16.61 -15.82 -8.43
CA ARG A 48 -15.16 -15.95 -8.63
C ARG A 48 -14.42 -16.42 -7.39
N LYS A 49 -14.77 -15.86 -6.23
CA LYS A 49 -14.15 -16.22 -4.95
C LYS A 49 -14.47 -17.67 -4.57
N THR A 50 -15.73 -18.09 -4.68
CA THR A 50 -16.16 -19.47 -4.40
C THR A 50 -15.57 -20.48 -5.37
N ALA A 51 -15.39 -20.10 -6.64
CA ALA A 51 -14.76 -20.94 -7.66
C ALA A 51 -13.22 -20.99 -7.57
N GLY A 52 -12.60 -20.24 -6.64
CA GLY A 52 -11.13 -20.16 -6.53
C GLY A 52 -10.45 -19.46 -7.72
N LEU A 53 -11.18 -18.59 -8.42
CA LEU A 53 -10.72 -17.86 -9.62
C LEU A 53 -10.26 -16.43 -9.28
N THR A 54 -10.29 -16.04 -8.02
CA THR A 54 -9.63 -14.83 -7.53
C THR A 54 -8.14 -15.10 -7.40
N ARG A 55 -7.32 -14.25 -8.00
CA ARG A 55 -5.87 -14.38 -7.98
C ARG A 55 -5.26 -13.15 -7.32
N PRO A 56 -4.26 -13.33 -6.44
CA PRO A 56 -3.59 -12.19 -5.85
C PRO A 56 -2.65 -11.56 -6.87
N VAL A 57 -2.53 -10.23 -6.82
CA VAL A 57 -1.62 -9.45 -7.67
C VAL A 57 -0.74 -8.61 -6.76
N ILE A 58 0.56 -8.67 -6.98
CA ILE A 58 1.54 -7.88 -6.23
C ILE A 58 1.79 -6.59 -6.99
N ALA A 59 1.50 -5.46 -6.36
CA ALA A 59 1.86 -4.13 -6.84
C ALA A 59 3.23 -3.74 -6.27
N LEU A 60 4.19 -3.50 -7.16
CA LEU A 60 5.58 -3.21 -6.80
C LEU A 60 6.02 -1.88 -7.39
N VAL A 61 6.88 -1.17 -6.66
CA VAL A 61 7.55 0.03 -7.16
C VAL A 61 8.92 -0.36 -7.68
N GLN A 62 9.15 -0.15 -8.97
CA GLN A 62 10.42 -0.44 -9.63
C GLN A 62 11.11 0.86 -10.01
N ALA A 63 12.39 1.00 -9.63
CA ALA A 63 13.24 2.07 -10.14
C ALA A 63 13.50 1.86 -11.64
N GLU A 64 13.32 2.91 -12.44
CA GLU A 64 13.68 2.88 -13.84
C GLU A 64 15.15 3.26 -14.00
N PRO A 65 15.89 2.56 -14.89
CA PRO A 65 17.25 2.95 -15.21
C PRO A 65 17.26 4.38 -15.77
N ALA A 66 18.11 5.25 -15.23
CA ALA A 66 18.34 6.56 -15.82
C ALA A 66 18.81 6.35 -17.27
N LEU A 67 18.04 6.88 -18.25
CA LEU A 67 18.47 6.90 -19.64
C LEU A 67 19.84 7.59 -19.69
N ALA A 68 20.83 6.92 -20.27
CA ALA A 68 22.15 7.49 -20.46
C ALA A 68 22.00 8.84 -21.18
N PRO A 69 22.64 9.92 -20.71
CA PRO A 69 22.56 11.19 -21.40
C PRO A 69 23.08 10.99 -22.82
N THR A 70 22.26 11.33 -23.82
CA THR A 70 22.71 11.50 -25.19
C THR A 70 23.68 12.68 -25.21
N ALA A 71 24.95 12.41 -24.91
CA ALA A 71 25.95 13.43 -24.67
C ALA A 71 26.45 13.99 -26.00
N GLY A 72 26.03 15.22 -26.32
CA GLY A 72 26.90 16.17 -27.01
C GLY A 72 28.05 16.59 -26.09
N PRO A 73 29.22 17.01 -26.62
CA PRO A 73 30.48 17.10 -25.88
C PRO A 73 30.58 18.23 -24.84
N ALA A 74 29.48 18.87 -24.45
CA ALA A 74 29.48 20.02 -23.56
C ALA A 74 28.40 19.91 -22.46
N LYS A 75 28.66 19.06 -21.45
CA LYS A 75 28.12 19.15 -20.07
C LYS A 75 28.77 18.06 -19.22
N LYS A 76 29.99 18.34 -18.73
CA LYS A 76 30.76 17.41 -17.88
C LYS A 76 30.40 17.46 -16.38
N TYR A 77 29.39 18.25 -16.00
CA TYR A 77 28.81 18.25 -14.65
C TYR A 77 27.34 18.64 -14.74
N THR A 78 26.46 17.66 -14.91
CA THR A 78 25.03 17.82 -14.63
C THR A 78 24.57 16.57 -13.92
N ALA A 79 23.95 16.79 -12.76
CA ALA A 79 23.38 15.86 -11.79
C ALA A 79 23.07 14.44 -12.32
N CYS A 80 23.37 13.43 -11.51
CA CYS A 80 22.69 12.13 -11.62
C CYS A 80 21.19 12.42 -11.79
N ALA A 81 20.60 12.02 -12.92
CA ALA A 81 19.16 12.16 -13.10
C ALA A 81 18.47 11.49 -11.91
N SER A 82 17.59 12.21 -11.20
CA SER A 82 16.83 11.62 -10.10
C SER A 82 16.15 10.35 -10.61
N PRO A 83 16.23 9.23 -9.86
CA PRO A 83 15.62 7.99 -10.29
C PRO A 83 14.11 8.20 -10.47
N SER A 84 13.56 7.81 -11.63
CA SER A 84 12.12 7.68 -11.80
C SER A 84 11.68 6.32 -11.29
N TYR A 85 10.47 6.26 -10.76
CA TYR A 85 9.89 5.02 -10.25
C TYR A 85 8.59 4.74 -10.99
N ARG A 86 8.36 3.48 -11.36
CA ARG A 86 7.10 3.06 -11.97
C ARG A 86 6.43 1.97 -11.14
N LEU A 87 5.12 1.87 -11.31
CA LEU A 87 4.36 0.75 -10.80
C LEU A 87 4.51 -0.44 -11.75
N VAL A 88 4.77 -1.63 -11.22
CA VAL A 88 4.71 -2.90 -11.95
C VAL A 88 3.83 -3.88 -11.17
N LEU A 89 3.14 -4.74 -11.90
CA LEU A 89 2.24 -5.75 -11.34
C LEU A 89 2.84 -7.13 -11.60
N PHE A 90 2.79 -8.00 -10.59
CA PHE A 90 3.22 -9.39 -10.70
C PHE A 90 2.08 -10.32 -10.28
N GLU A 91 1.70 -11.25 -11.15
CA GLU A 91 0.73 -12.31 -10.86
C GLU A 91 1.49 -13.60 -10.51
N PRO A 92 1.55 -14.02 -9.23
CA PRO A 92 2.42 -15.13 -8.80
C PRO A 92 2.04 -16.49 -9.39
N VAL A 93 0.77 -16.70 -9.72
CA VAL A 93 0.27 -18.01 -10.22
C VAL A 93 0.73 -18.27 -11.65
N THR A 94 0.75 -17.25 -12.50
CA THR A 94 1.17 -17.35 -13.91
C THR A 94 2.61 -16.91 -14.12
N CYS A 95 3.25 -16.35 -13.09
CA CYS A 95 4.52 -15.65 -13.15
C CYS A 95 4.53 -14.51 -14.18
N ALA A 96 3.37 -13.92 -14.47
CA ALA A 96 3.24 -12.85 -15.43
C ALA A 96 3.57 -11.50 -14.80
N TRP A 97 4.35 -10.71 -15.54
CA TRP A 97 4.61 -9.31 -15.23
C TRP A 97 3.79 -8.43 -16.17
N SER A 98 3.19 -7.38 -15.61
CA SER A 98 2.51 -6.36 -16.40
C SER A 98 2.82 -4.95 -15.87
N CYS A 99 2.64 -3.96 -16.73
CA CYS A 99 2.78 -2.56 -16.37
C CYS A 99 1.42 -1.89 -16.56
N PRO A 100 0.83 -1.29 -15.53
CA PRO A 100 -0.38 -0.50 -15.69
C PRO A 100 -0.06 0.74 -16.55
N PRO A 101 -1.08 1.38 -17.15
CA PRO A 101 -0.88 2.62 -17.90
C PRO A 101 -0.21 3.69 -17.03
N PRO A 102 0.46 4.70 -17.63
CA PRO A 102 1.10 5.77 -16.89
C PRO A 102 0.06 6.58 -16.08
N ILE A 103 0.47 7.06 -14.91
CA ILE A 103 -0.43 7.81 -14.02
C ILE A 103 -0.64 9.24 -14.56
N PRO A 104 -1.88 9.70 -14.78
CA PRO A 104 -2.16 11.00 -15.36
C PRO A 104 -1.64 12.19 -14.54
N GLY A 105 -0.63 12.89 -15.06
CA GLY A 105 0.01 14.05 -14.42
C GLY A 105 1.35 13.75 -13.77
N LEU A 106 1.68 12.48 -13.57
CA LEU A 106 2.97 12.06 -13.03
C LEU A 106 3.91 11.65 -14.17
N LEU A 107 4.35 12.64 -14.95
CA LEU A 107 5.19 12.43 -16.13
C LEU A 107 6.58 11.83 -15.82
N ARG A 108 7.01 11.90 -14.55
CA ARG A 108 8.33 11.47 -14.08
C ARG A 108 8.27 10.21 -13.21
N GLY A 109 7.13 9.52 -13.21
CA GLY A 109 6.89 8.36 -12.37
C GLY A 109 6.27 8.71 -11.01
N LEU A 110 6.24 7.71 -10.13
CA LEU A 110 5.70 7.80 -8.79
C LEU A 110 6.49 8.81 -7.92
N PRO A 111 5.81 9.59 -7.05
CA PRO A 111 6.49 10.45 -6.09
C PRO A 111 7.33 9.62 -5.09
N LEU A 112 8.42 10.19 -4.59
CA LEU A 112 9.22 9.56 -3.55
C LEU A 112 8.39 9.40 -2.28
N PHE A 113 8.51 8.27 -1.59
CA PHE A 113 7.78 8.01 -0.34
C PHE A 113 6.25 8.13 -0.44
N CYS A 114 5.67 8.03 -1.65
CA CYS A 114 4.22 7.88 -1.78
C CYS A 114 3.77 6.56 -1.15
N HIS A 115 2.54 6.53 -0.65
CA HIS A 115 1.94 5.31 -0.12
C HIS A 115 1.10 4.62 -1.18
N LEU A 116 1.23 3.29 -1.23
CA LEU A 116 0.40 2.39 -2.02
C LEU A 116 -0.58 1.68 -1.09
N ALA A 117 -1.87 1.88 -1.30
CA ALA A 117 -2.93 1.30 -0.48
C ALA A 117 -3.90 0.52 -1.37
N ALA A 118 -3.94 -0.80 -1.21
CA ALA A 118 -4.86 -1.68 -1.93
C ALA A 118 -6.21 -1.74 -1.20
N VAL A 119 -7.28 -1.31 -1.87
CA VAL A 119 -8.64 -1.25 -1.32
C VAL A 119 -9.57 -2.02 -2.25
N GLY A 120 -9.84 -3.29 -1.94
CA GLY A 120 -10.64 -4.16 -2.78
C GLY A 120 -10.04 -4.30 -4.19
N ARG A 121 -10.73 -3.74 -5.21
CA ARG A 121 -10.30 -3.78 -6.62
C ARG A 121 -9.54 -2.53 -7.07
N GLU A 122 -9.19 -1.65 -6.14
CA GLU A 122 -8.57 -0.36 -6.42
C GLU A 122 -7.21 -0.29 -5.74
N LEU A 123 -6.24 0.32 -6.43
CA LEU A 123 -4.97 0.69 -5.83
C LEU A 123 -4.91 2.21 -5.75
N VAL A 124 -4.74 2.72 -4.53
CA VAL A 124 -4.62 4.15 -4.24
C VAL A 124 -3.15 4.50 -4.05
N VAL A 125 -2.68 5.46 -4.83
CA VAL A 125 -1.40 6.15 -4.65
C VAL A 125 -1.70 7.48 -3.97
N VAL A 126 -1.11 7.73 -2.80
CA VAL A 126 -1.37 8.95 -2.03
C VAL A 126 -0.08 9.59 -1.52
N GLY A 127 0.00 10.91 -1.68
CA GLY A 127 1.07 11.75 -1.15
C GLY A 127 2.44 11.44 -1.74
N GLY A 128 3.46 11.53 -0.89
CA GLY A 128 4.87 11.47 -1.27
C GLY A 128 5.44 12.84 -1.63
N CYS A 129 6.64 12.85 -2.20
CA CYS A 129 7.40 14.05 -2.51
C CYS A 129 7.83 14.07 -3.98
N ASP A 130 7.86 15.26 -4.56
CA ASP A 130 8.48 15.47 -5.86
C ASP A 130 9.99 15.13 -5.80
N PRO A 131 10.51 14.31 -6.74
CA PRO A 131 11.88 13.79 -6.68
C PRO A 131 12.99 14.83 -6.90
N GLU A 132 12.66 16.07 -7.31
CA GLU A 132 13.65 17.14 -7.48
C GLU A 132 13.52 18.22 -6.41
N THR A 133 12.31 18.70 -6.20
CA THR A 133 12.02 19.81 -5.28
C THR A 133 11.81 19.36 -3.85
N TRP A 134 11.60 18.05 -3.62
CA TRP A 134 11.22 17.48 -2.32
C TRP A 134 9.92 18.05 -1.75
N ALA A 135 9.14 18.77 -2.56
CA ALA A 135 7.85 19.30 -2.15
C ALA A 135 6.87 18.15 -1.91
N ALA A 136 6.21 18.18 -0.75
CA ALA A 136 5.15 17.24 -0.43
C ALA A 136 3.99 17.38 -1.44
N SER A 137 3.36 16.26 -1.76
CA SER A 137 2.21 16.17 -2.65
C SER A 137 0.95 15.88 -1.83
N ASP A 138 -0.17 16.52 -2.21
CA ASP A 138 -1.51 16.22 -1.71
C ASP A 138 -2.32 15.37 -2.70
N GLU A 139 -1.69 14.92 -3.79
CA GLU A 139 -2.38 14.24 -4.87
C GLU A 139 -2.75 12.79 -4.50
N VAL A 140 -3.90 12.37 -5.03
CA VAL A 140 -4.41 11.00 -4.94
C VAL A 140 -4.64 10.49 -6.34
N HIS A 141 -4.09 9.31 -6.65
CA HIS A 141 -4.32 8.62 -7.93
C HIS A 141 -4.85 7.22 -7.66
N ILE A 142 -5.89 6.82 -8.39
CA ILE A 142 -6.59 5.56 -8.13
C ILE A 142 -6.61 4.73 -9.41
N TYR A 143 -6.02 3.54 -9.35
CA TYR A 143 -6.10 2.55 -10.41
C TYR A 143 -7.28 1.63 -10.15
N ASP A 144 -8.18 1.50 -11.11
CA ASP A 144 -9.27 0.52 -11.06
C ASP A 144 -8.89 -0.71 -11.89
N PHE A 145 -8.66 -1.86 -11.23
CA PHE A 145 -8.26 -3.09 -11.91
C PHE A 145 -9.33 -3.65 -12.86
N GLU A 146 -10.62 -3.35 -12.65
CA GLU A 146 -11.68 -3.77 -13.57
C GLU A 146 -11.69 -2.91 -14.84
N ALA A 147 -11.50 -1.59 -14.67
CA ALA A 147 -11.55 -0.66 -15.79
C ALA A 147 -10.20 -0.55 -16.51
N GLY A 148 -9.10 -0.95 -15.86
CA GLY A 148 -7.74 -0.87 -16.40
C GLY A 148 -7.27 0.56 -16.62
N VAL A 149 -7.80 1.53 -15.86
CA VAL A 149 -7.51 2.95 -16.02
C VAL A 149 -7.28 3.63 -14.68
N TRP A 150 -6.45 4.68 -14.73
CA TRP A 150 -6.25 5.59 -13.62
C TRP A 150 -7.31 6.70 -13.63
N ARG A 151 -7.67 7.15 -12.44
CA ARG A 151 -8.39 8.40 -12.22
C ARG A 151 -7.70 9.22 -11.13
N ARG A 152 -7.82 10.54 -11.20
CA ARG A 152 -7.43 11.43 -10.10
C ARG A 152 -8.50 11.38 -9.02
N GLY A 153 -8.05 11.22 -7.78
CA GLY A 153 -8.88 11.30 -6.59
C GLY A 153 -9.05 12.75 -6.10
N ALA A 154 -9.88 12.94 -5.07
CA ALA A 154 -9.88 14.21 -4.35
C ALA A 154 -8.54 14.41 -3.62
N ARG A 155 -7.98 15.62 -3.70
CA ARG A 155 -6.72 15.98 -3.04
C ARG A 155 -6.86 15.89 -1.52
N MET A 156 -5.78 15.49 -0.86
CA MET A 156 -5.71 15.46 0.61
C MET A 156 -5.87 16.88 1.17
N PRO A 157 -6.86 17.14 2.03
CA PRO A 157 -7.08 18.46 2.58
C PRO A 157 -6.05 18.82 3.67
N GLY A 158 -5.90 20.12 3.92
CA GLY A 158 -5.01 20.65 4.95
C GLY A 158 -3.59 20.92 4.45
N PRO A 159 -2.61 21.11 5.35
CA PRO A 159 -1.22 21.30 4.95
C PRO A 159 -0.72 20.06 4.22
N ARG A 160 0.15 20.28 3.23
CA ARG A 160 0.84 19.19 2.53
C ARG A 160 1.72 18.46 3.52
N ARG A 161 1.71 17.13 3.46
CA ARG A 161 2.39 16.28 4.44
C ARG A 161 3.20 15.16 3.82
N SER A 162 4.26 14.77 4.50
CA SER A 162 5.11 13.64 4.14
C SER A 162 5.28 12.69 5.32
N PHE A 163 5.68 11.44 5.04
CA PHE A 163 6.02 10.43 6.06
C PHE A 163 4.91 10.13 7.09
N PHE A 164 3.65 10.22 6.65
CA PHE A 164 2.49 9.88 7.45
C PHE A 164 2.25 8.36 7.48
N ALA A 165 1.57 7.87 8.51
CA ALA A 165 1.05 6.52 8.54
C ALA A 165 -0.07 6.39 7.50
N CYS A 166 -0.09 5.27 6.77
CA CYS A 166 -1.13 4.98 5.77
C CYS A 166 -1.53 3.51 5.85
N ALA A 167 -2.84 3.21 5.90
CA ALA A 167 -3.36 1.85 5.80
C ALA A 167 -4.73 1.80 5.11
N ALA A 168 -5.00 0.72 4.39
CA ALA A 168 -6.27 0.46 3.73
C ALA A 168 -7.18 -0.44 4.57
N SER A 169 -8.47 -0.17 4.56
CA SER A 169 -9.52 -1.09 5.00
C SER A 169 -10.36 -1.49 3.79
N GLU A 170 -10.35 -2.79 3.46
CA GLU A 170 -11.20 -3.35 2.41
C GLU A 170 -12.69 -3.27 2.81
N GLU A 171 -13.01 -3.56 4.08
CA GLU A 171 -14.37 -3.56 4.60
C GLU A 171 -15.04 -2.19 4.50
N LEU A 172 -14.32 -1.14 4.89
CA LEU A 172 -14.80 0.24 4.81
C LEU A 172 -14.60 0.85 3.44
N ARG A 173 -13.86 0.14 2.56
CA ARG A 173 -13.40 0.63 1.27
C ARG A 173 -12.73 2.01 1.35
N ALA A 174 -11.85 2.17 2.33
CA ALA A 174 -11.24 3.46 2.67
C ALA A 174 -9.73 3.36 2.95
N VAL A 175 -9.02 4.47 2.74
CA VAL A 175 -7.60 4.64 3.10
C VAL A 175 -7.49 5.62 4.26
N PHE A 176 -6.85 5.20 5.34
CA PHE A 176 -6.63 6.01 6.53
C PHE A 176 -5.22 6.58 6.49
N VAL A 177 -5.10 7.87 6.80
CA VAL A 177 -3.81 8.55 6.95
C VAL A 177 -3.76 9.29 8.29
N ALA A 178 -2.61 9.27 8.95
CA ALA A 178 -2.40 9.96 10.23
C ALA A 178 -0.96 10.38 10.42
N GLY A 179 -0.74 11.50 11.11
CA GLY A 179 0.59 12.01 11.39
C GLY A 179 1.31 12.49 10.13
N GLY A 180 2.62 12.25 10.10
CA GLY A 180 3.58 12.85 9.18
C GLY A 180 4.02 14.24 9.66
N HIS A 181 4.66 15.01 8.78
CA HIS A 181 5.00 16.40 9.04
C HIS A 181 4.49 17.35 7.97
N ASP A 182 4.28 18.62 8.33
CA ASP A 182 3.97 19.72 7.42
C ASP A 182 5.21 20.26 6.68
N GLU A 183 5.02 21.30 5.87
CA GLU A 183 6.09 21.91 5.07
C GLU A 183 7.20 22.54 5.93
N GLU A 184 6.85 22.95 7.16
CA GLU A 184 7.74 23.48 8.19
C GLU A 184 8.41 22.39 9.05
N LYS A 185 8.18 21.10 8.75
CA LYS A 185 8.70 19.94 9.49
C LYS A 185 8.16 19.79 10.91
N ASN A 186 6.98 20.34 11.19
CA ASN A 186 6.27 20.06 12.43
C ASN A 186 5.53 18.74 12.29
N ALA A 187 5.71 17.85 13.26
CA ALA A 187 5.01 16.58 13.35
C ALA A 187 3.51 16.83 13.62
N LEU A 188 2.65 16.02 13.00
CA LEU A 188 1.21 16.20 13.03
C LEU A 188 0.53 15.20 13.96
N ARG A 189 -0.57 15.63 14.60
CA ARG A 189 -1.54 14.75 15.28
C ARG A 189 -2.75 14.41 14.41
N SER A 190 -2.96 15.18 13.34
CA SER A 190 -4.16 15.11 12.52
C SER A 190 -4.25 13.83 11.70
N ALA A 191 -5.47 13.34 11.56
CA ALA A 191 -5.78 12.14 10.80
C ALA A 191 -7.03 12.33 9.95
N MET A 192 -7.15 11.55 8.89
CA MET A 192 -8.28 11.58 7.97
C MET A 192 -8.43 10.23 7.27
N ALA A 193 -9.64 9.95 6.81
CA ALA A 193 -9.95 8.77 6.02
C ALA A 193 -10.46 9.20 4.63
N TYR A 194 -9.97 8.52 3.60
CA TYR A 194 -10.38 8.69 2.22
C TYR A 194 -11.33 7.57 1.81
N ASP A 195 -12.57 7.92 1.51
CA ASP A 195 -13.54 6.99 0.94
C ASP A 195 -13.32 6.91 -0.58
N VAL A 196 -12.91 5.73 -1.04
CA VAL A 196 -12.55 5.48 -2.44
C VAL A 196 -13.78 5.51 -3.37
N ALA A 197 -14.95 5.13 -2.84
CA ALA A 197 -16.19 5.07 -3.58
C ALA A 197 -16.82 6.46 -3.77
N THR A 198 -16.85 7.26 -2.70
CA THR A 198 -17.39 8.63 -2.74
C THR A 198 -16.36 9.68 -3.20
N ASN A 199 -15.08 9.29 -3.32
CA ASN A 199 -14.00 10.17 -3.74
C ASN A 199 -13.88 11.38 -2.80
N ALA A 200 -13.95 11.14 -1.49
CA ALA A 200 -14.03 12.19 -0.49
C ALA A 200 -13.18 11.88 0.75
N TRP A 201 -12.61 12.94 1.32
CA TRP A 201 -11.90 12.87 2.60
C TRP A 201 -12.85 13.23 3.74
N ALA A 202 -12.75 12.47 4.84
CA ALA A 202 -13.41 12.78 6.10
C ALA A 202 -12.35 12.98 7.19
N PRO A 203 -12.38 14.10 7.93
CA PRO A 203 -11.47 14.28 9.05
C PRO A 203 -11.78 13.26 10.16
N LEU A 204 -10.73 12.84 10.86
CA LEU A 204 -10.81 12.08 12.10
C LEU A 204 -10.41 13.00 13.26
N PRO A 205 -10.77 12.67 14.52
CA PRO A 205 -10.19 13.34 15.67
C PRO A 205 -8.66 13.31 15.63
N ASP A 206 -8.02 14.27 16.28
CA ASP A 206 -6.56 14.26 16.44
C ASP A 206 -6.11 13.13 17.38
N MET A 207 -4.95 12.56 17.08
CA MET A 207 -4.21 11.70 18.01
C MET A 207 -3.81 12.47 19.27
N ALA A 208 -3.48 11.75 20.34
CA ALA A 208 -2.93 12.34 21.55
C ALA A 208 -1.49 12.83 21.34
N GLN A 209 -0.70 12.14 20.50
CA GLN A 209 0.70 12.47 20.25
C GLN A 209 0.96 12.87 18.79
N GLU A 210 1.95 13.73 18.59
CA GLU A 210 2.49 14.04 17.26
C GLU A 210 3.37 12.89 16.79
N ARG A 211 3.22 12.50 15.52
CA ARG A 211 3.92 11.34 14.95
C ARG A 211 4.40 11.60 13.52
N ASP A 212 5.67 11.95 13.36
CA ASP A 212 6.37 11.95 12.07
C ASP A 212 7.09 10.62 11.83
N GLU A 213 7.26 10.23 10.56
CA GLU A 213 7.83 8.94 10.14
C GLU A 213 7.20 7.71 10.82
N CYS A 214 5.89 7.76 11.01
CA CYS A 214 5.10 6.67 11.62
C CYS A 214 4.59 5.66 10.59
N GLN A 215 4.15 4.50 11.08
CA GLN A 215 3.61 3.42 10.24
C GLN A 215 2.14 3.16 10.56
N GLY A 216 1.32 2.98 9.54
CA GLY A 216 -0.09 2.66 9.66
C GLY A 216 -0.35 1.17 9.43
N ALA A 217 -1.20 0.56 10.24
CA ALA A 217 -1.65 -0.81 10.01
C ALA A 217 -3.07 -1.04 10.56
N PHE A 218 -3.86 -1.87 9.89
CA PHE A 218 -5.13 -2.35 10.46
C PHE A 218 -4.88 -3.62 11.27
N LEU A 219 -5.28 -3.59 12.54
CA LEU A 219 -5.12 -4.70 13.47
C LEU A 219 -6.44 -4.86 14.25
N ARG A 220 -7.03 -6.05 14.17
CA ARG A 220 -8.27 -6.40 14.92
C ARG A 220 -9.39 -5.36 14.76
N GLY A 221 -9.58 -4.84 13.53
CA GLY A 221 -10.62 -3.86 13.20
C GLY A 221 -10.28 -2.40 13.50
N ALA A 222 -9.14 -2.10 14.14
CA ALA A 222 -8.71 -0.74 14.45
C ALA A 222 -7.49 -0.31 13.60
N PHE A 223 -7.47 0.97 13.23
CA PHE A 223 -6.34 1.58 12.52
C PHE A 223 -5.28 2.02 13.54
N HIS A 224 -4.14 1.32 13.58
CA HIS A 224 -3.05 1.62 14.48
C HIS A 224 -2.00 2.50 13.81
N VAL A 225 -1.59 3.54 14.52
CA VAL A 225 -0.45 4.39 14.15
C VAL A 225 0.70 4.07 15.07
N VAL A 226 1.72 3.41 14.52
CA VAL A 226 2.83 2.82 15.28
C VAL A 226 4.08 3.68 15.13
N GLY A 227 4.70 3.99 16.27
CA GLY A 227 5.96 4.71 16.37
C GLY A 227 5.90 6.14 15.86
N GLY A 228 6.97 6.55 15.18
CA GLY A 228 7.22 7.93 14.79
C GLY A 228 7.75 8.77 15.94
N TYR A 229 7.88 10.07 15.74
CA TYR A 229 8.41 10.99 16.74
C TYR A 229 7.71 12.37 16.70
N PRO A 230 7.65 13.10 17.82
CA PRO A 230 7.15 14.47 17.84
C PRO A 230 8.20 15.46 17.33
N THR A 231 7.78 16.70 17.09
CA THR A 231 8.62 17.77 16.53
C THR A 231 9.89 18.01 17.34
N GLU A 232 9.80 18.00 18.66
CA GLU A 232 10.94 18.24 19.57
C GLU A 232 11.92 17.06 19.70
N ALA A 233 11.58 15.88 19.18
CA ALA A 233 12.38 14.67 19.31
C ALA A 233 12.68 14.00 17.96
N GLN A 234 12.88 14.81 16.90
CA GLN A 234 13.18 14.33 15.56
C GLN A 234 14.25 13.22 15.53
N GLY A 235 13.95 12.13 14.82
CA GLY A 235 14.80 10.95 14.69
C GLY A 235 14.80 10.00 15.90
N ARG A 236 14.06 10.30 16.97
CA ARG A 236 13.93 9.42 18.14
C ARG A 236 12.58 8.70 18.12
N PHE A 237 12.52 7.60 17.38
CA PHE A 237 11.29 6.80 17.26
C PHE A 237 10.74 6.39 18.64
N SER A 238 9.50 6.78 18.89
CA SER A 238 8.70 6.32 20.02
C SER A 238 8.39 4.84 19.86
N ARG A 239 8.26 4.15 20.99
CA ARG A 239 7.86 2.74 21.03
C ARG A 239 6.35 2.55 21.13
N SER A 240 5.60 3.64 21.16
CA SER A 240 4.16 3.62 21.36
C SER A 240 3.39 3.46 20.06
N ALA A 241 2.14 3.03 20.17
CA ALA A 241 1.15 3.10 19.11
C ALA A 241 -0.15 3.71 19.62
N GLU A 242 -0.96 4.25 18.71
CA GLU A 242 -2.32 4.70 19.02
C GLU A 242 -3.31 3.95 18.12
N PRO A 243 -4.27 3.21 18.71
CA PRO A 243 -5.34 2.57 17.96
C PRO A 243 -6.50 3.54 17.73
N PHE A 244 -6.96 3.67 16.49
CA PHE A 244 -8.22 4.31 16.16
C PHE A 244 -9.30 3.26 15.96
N ASP A 245 -10.28 3.27 16.85
CA ASP A 245 -11.46 2.44 16.75
C ASP A 245 -12.43 3.06 15.73
N VAL A 246 -12.68 2.33 14.65
CA VAL A 246 -13.49 2.81 13.51
C VAL A 246 -14.96 3.00 13.91
N ASP A 247 -15.50 2.08 14.70
CA ASP A 247 -16.93 2.04 15.04
C ASP A 247 -17.32 3.19 15.95
N SER A 248 -16.54 3.43 17.01
CA SER A 248 -16.73 4.55 17.93
C SER A 248 -16.14 5.87 17.43
N ARG A 249 -15.36 5.82 16.34
CA ARG A 249 -14.61 6.93 15.75
C ARG A 249 -13.74 7.67 16.76
N ARG A 250 -13.02 6.94 17.60
CA ARG A 250 -12.19 7.50 18.68
C ARG A 250 -10.82 6.85 18.70
N TRP A 251 -9.81 7.65 19.01
CA TRP A 251 -8.52 7.13 19.43
C TRP A 251 -8.64 6.49 20.81
N GLY A 252 -8.07 5.30 20.95
CA GLY A 252 -7.83 4.66 22.22
C GLY A 252 -6.65 5.31 22.96
N PRO A 253 -6.30 4.77 24.14
CA PRO A 253 -5.12 5.22 24.87
C PRO A 253 -3.85 4.93 24.07
N VAL A 254 -2.81 5.72 24.32
CA VAL A 254 -1.46 5.43 23.82
C VAL A 254 -0.99 4.10 24.42
N GLU A 255 -0.65 3.16 23.57
CA GLU A 255 -0.14 1.84 23.95
C GLU A 255 1.38 1.82 23.84
N GLU A 256 2.07 1.60 24.95
CA GLU A 256 3.53 1.51 24.98
C GLU A 256 4.06 0.13 24.51
N ASP A 257 5.37 0.06 24.24
CA ASP A 257 6.11 -1.17 23.92
C ASP A 257 5.56 -1.95 22.70
N LYS A 258 5.07 -1.21 21.69
CA LYS A 258 4.64 -1.72 20.38
C LYS A 258 5.73 -1.69 19.33
N LEU A 259 6.94 -1.25 19.68
CA LEU A 259 8.15 -1.29 18.87
C LEU A 259 9.36 -1.52 19.76
N GLU A 260 10.39 -2.16 19.20
CA GLU A 260 11.70 -2.20 19.83
C GLU A 260 12.43 -0.85 19.71
N ALA A 261 13.29 -0.56 20.69
CA ALA A 261 14.01 0.70 20.75
C ALA A 261 14.93 0.89 19.53
N GLY A 262 14.82 2.05 18.87
CA GLY A 262 15.64 2.38 17.70
C GLY A 262 15.18 1.74 16.39
N THR A 263 14.08 0.98 16.39
CA THR A 263 13.54 0.38 15.17
C THR A 263 12.72 1.39 14.38
N CYS A 264 12.96 1.45 13.06
CA CYS A 264 12.12 2.25 12.16
C CYS A 264 10.71 1.63 12.08
N PRO A 265 9.63 2.41 12.25
CA PRO A 265 8.26 1.89 12.20
C PRO A 265 7.92 1.19 10.88
N ARG A 266 8.56 1.59 9.78
CA ARG A 266 8.40 0.95 8.44
C ARG A 266 8.80 -0.52 8.41
N ALA A 267 9.55 -1.01 9.39
CA ALA A 267 9.88 -2.43 9.51
C ALA A 267 8.70 -3.27 10.02
N CYS A 268 7.61 -2.64 10.47
CA CYS A 268 6.43 -3.31 11.03
C CYS A 268 5.28 -3.44 10.04
N VAL A 269 4.59 -4.57 10.14
CA VAL A 269 3.36 -4.86 9.39
C VAL A 269 2.37 -5.65 10.25
N ALA A 270 1.07 -5.46 10.02
CA ALA A 270 0.05 -6.32 10.62
C ALA A 270 -0.15 -7.57 9.76
N GLY A 271 -0.07 -8.75 10.38
CA GLY A 271 -0.41 -10.02 9.76
C GLY A 271 -1.92 -10.23 9.70
N ALA A 272 -2.35 -11.16 8.85
CA ALA A 272 -3.75 -11.53 8.69
C ALA A 272 -4.36 -12.20 9.94
N ASP A 273 -3.52 -12.72 10.83
CA ASP A 273 -3.88 -13.30 12.13
C ASP A 273 -4.17 -12.23 13.20
N GLY A 274 -4.02 -10.95 12.88
CA GLY A 274 -4.25 -9.87 13.81
C GLY A 274 -3.12 -9.69 14.82
N ARG A 275 -1.88 -10.04 14.45
CA ARG A 275 -0.64 -9.73 15.19
C ARG A 275 0.25 -8.77 14.41
N LEU A 276 1.12 -8.05 15.13
CA LEU A 276 2.16 -7.22 14.52
C LEU A 276 3.44 -8.04 14.33
N TYR A 277 4.05 -7.86 13.16
CA TYR A 277 5.31 -8.48 12.77
C TYR A 277 6.34 -7.42 12.45
N MET A 278 7.60 -7.73 12.72
CA MET A 278 8.71 -6.83 12.53
C MET A 278 9.92 -7.59 12.00
N TYR A 279 10.55 -7.04 10.97
CA TYR A 279 11.91 -7.47 10.61
C TYR A 279 12.92 -6.77 11.52
N ARG A 280 13.77 -7.55 12.18
CA ARG A 280 14.83 -7.02 13.06
C ARG A 280 16.17 -6.93 12.35
N PRO A 281 17.04 -5.97 12.73
CA PRO A 281 18.40 -5.88 12.20
C PRO A 281 19.23 -7.16 12.37
N GLY A 282 18.88 -8.03 13.32
CA GLY A 282 19.51 -9.34 13.54
C GLY A 282 19.25 -10.36 12.43
N GLY A 283 18.34 -10.08 11.50
CA GLY A 283 18.00 -10.99 10.40
C GLY A 283 16.90 -11.99 10.75
N ASP A 284 16.08 -11.71 11.76
CA ASP A 284 14.89 -12.49 12.10
C ASP A 284 13.60 -11.66 11.91
N VAL A 285 12.51 -12.37 11.64
CA VAL A 285 11.16 -11.83 11.72
C VAL A 285 10.60 -12.19 13.09
N ALA A 286 10.10 -11.19 13.80
CA ALA A 286 9.54 -11.32 15.13
C ALA A 286 8.06 -10.95 15.14
N ALA A 287 7.29 -11.60 16.00
CA ALA A 287 5.89 -11.30 16.25
C ALA A 287 5.72 -10.70 17.66
N LEU A 288 4.87 -9.68 17.77
CA LEU A 288 4.48 -9.13 19.05
C LEU A 288 3.63 -10.15 19.83
N SER A 289 3.88 -10.29 21.13
CA SER A 289 3.13 -11.22 21.98
C SER A 289 1.74 -10.70 22.31
N ASP A 290 0.74 -11.58 22.28
CA ASP A 290 -0.66 -11.25 22.55
C ASP A 290 -0.99 -11.10 24.04
N ASP A 291 -0.05 -11.46 24.93
CA ASP A 291 -0.18 -11.38 26.38
C ASP A 291 -0.11 -9.94 26.92
N GLY A 292 0.00 -8.93 26.05
CA GLY A 292 0.10 -7.52 26.41
C GLY A 292 1.45 -7.14 27.02
N SER A 293 2.44 -8.06 27.04
CA SER A 293 3.76 -7.83 27.64
C SER A 293 4.65 -6.87 26.85
N GLY A 294 4.29 -6.53 25.61
CA GLY A 294 5.17 -5.77 24.71
C GLY A 294 6.37 -6.58 24.20
N VAL A 295 6.45 -7.88 24.51
CA VAL A 295 7.58 -8.72 24.15
C VAL A 295 7.46 -9.20 22.71
N TRP A 296 8.50 -8.96 21.93
CA TRP A 296 8.65 -9.48 20.57
C TRP A 296 9.38 -10.82 20.59
N ARG A 297 8.80 -11.85 19.96
CA ARG A 297 9.38 -13.20 19.89
C ARG A 297 9.73 -13.54 18.45
N ALA A 298 10.94 -14.04 18.22
CA ALA A 298 11.36 -14.50 16.90
C ALA A 298 10.44 -15.64 16.43
N VAL A 299 9.96 -15.55 15.19
CA VAL A 299 9.08 -16.56 14.56
C VAL A 299 9.72 -17.20 13.33
N ALA A 300 10.65 -16.51 12.66
CA ALA A 300 11.38 -17.04 11.52
C ALA A 300 12.74 -16.36 11.37
N GLU A 301 13.72 -17.06 10.82
CA GLU A 301 14.95 -16.44 10.33
C GLU A 301 14.77 -15.97 8.89
N ALA A 302 15.24 -14.77 8.59
CA ALA A 302 15.24 -14.23 7.25
C ALA A 302 16.38 -14.87 6.42
N PRO A 303 16.10 -15.34 5.20
CA PRO A 303 17.13 -15.80 4.28
C PRO A 303 18.20 -14.73 4.04
N GLU A 304 19.47 -15.12 3.98
CA GLU A 304 20.61 -14.19 3.84
C GLU A 304 20.48 -13.26 2.64
N THR A 305 19.94 -13.79 1.54
CA THR A 305 19.67 -13.10 0.28
C THR A 305 18.59 -12.02 0.36
N ALA A 306 17.79 -11.96 1.44
CA ALA A 306 16.76 -10.93 1.65
C ALA A 306 17.13 -9.90 2.73
N ARG A 307 18.35 -9.96 3.30
CA ARG A 307 18.71 -9.12 4.45
C ARG A 307 19.09 -7.68 4.08
N VAL A 308 19.31 -7.38 2.80
CA VAL A 308 19.66 -6.02 2.35
C VAL A 308 18.40 -5.26 1.95
N ALA A 309 18.17 -4.11 2.59
CA ALA A 309 16.97 -3.28 2.42
C ALA A 309 15.65 -4.07 2.46
N PRO A 310 15.39 -4.81 3.56
CA PRO A 310 14.23 -5.68 3.67
C PRO A 310 12.93 -4.87 3.76
N LEU A 311 11.92 -5.38 3.08
CA LEU A 311 10.54 -4.91 3.12
C LEU A 311 9.65 -6.08 3.50
N LEU A 312 8.95 -5.95 4.62
CA LEU A 312 8.00 -6.95 5.09
C LEU A 312 6.58 -6.47 4.78
N VAL A 313 5.79 -7.30 4.12
CA VAL A 313 4.38 -7.02 3.79
C VAL A 313 3.50 -8.19 4.17
N ALA A 314 2.24 -7.90 4.52
CA ALA A 314 1.24 -8.94 4.73
C ALA A 314 0.88 -9.58 3.39
N TRP A 315 0.74 -10.91 3.37
CA TRP A 315 0.43 -11.65 2.15
C TRP A 315 -0.50 -12.81 2.44
N GLU A 316 -1.74 -12.73 1.96
CA GLU A 316 -2.77 -13.76 2.18
C GLU A 316 -2.93 -14.12 3.68
N ARG A 317 -2.53 -15.33 4.08
CA ARG A 317 -2.50 -15.79 5.48
C ARG A 317 -1.12 -15.72 6.11
N GLY A 318 -0.15 -15.18 5.38
CA GLY A 318 1.27 -15.19 5.69
C GLY A 318 1.89 -13.79 5.65
N LEU A 319 3.21 -13.80 5.54
CA LEU A 319 4.05 -12.63 5.31
C LEU A 319 4.90 -12.85 4.07
N MET A 320 5.15 -11.76 3.34
CA MET A 320 6.15 -11.72 2.29
C MET A 320 7.29 -10.81 2.71
N LEU A 321 8.50 -11.36 2.71
CA LEU A 321 9.74 -10.62 2.91
C LEU A 321 10.41 -10.42 1.55
N MET A 322 10.56 -9.17 1.14
CA MET A 322 11.34 -8.78 -0.03
C MET A 322 12.66 -8.15 0.40
N GLY A 323 13.72 -8.41 -0.34
CA GLY A 323 15.01 -7.80 -0.10
C GLY A 323 15.88 -7.82 -1.35
N LEU A 324 17.10 -7.35 -1.21
CA LEU A 324 18.12 -7.38 -2.25
C LEU A 324 19.15 -8.48 -1.94
N GLU A 325 19.56 -9.23 -2.97
CA GLU A 325 20.62 -10.24 -2.81
C GLU A 325 21.96 -9.62 -2.37
N LYS A 326 22.20 -8.39 -2.81
CA LYS A 326 23.34 -7.54 -2.48
C LYS A 326 22.98 -6.08 -2.80
N GLN A 327 23.77 -5.12 -2.32
CA GLN A 327 23.59 -3.72 -2.72
C GLN A 327 23.65 -3.59 -4.26
N GLY A 328 22.58 -3.08 -4.87
CA GLY A 328 22.44 -2.96 -6.33
C GLY A 328 22.19 -4.29 -7.07
N GLY A 329 21.91 -5.39 -6.34
CA GLY A 329 21.55 -6.70 -6.90
C GLY A 329 20.08 -6.83 -7.29
N GLY A 330 19.67 -8.02 -7.71
CA GLY A 330 18.27 -8.34 -7.96
C GLY A 330 17.44 -8.32 -6.68
N HIS A 331 16.14 -8.07 -6.83
CA HIS A 331 15.18 -8.27 -5.73
C HIS A 331 14.80 -9.75 -5.62
N VAL A 332 14.74 -10.23 -4.39
CA VAL A 332 14.21 -11.57 -4.05
C VAL A 332 13.04 -11.41 -3.09
N GLY A 333 12.05 -12.29 -3.20
CA GLY A 333 10.88 -12.34 -2.34
C GLY A 333 10.68 -13.74 -1.77
N TYR A 334 10.43 -13.82 -0.47
CA TYR A 334 10.15 -15.05 0.27
C TYR A 334 8.77 -14.93 0.90
N VAL A 335 7.96 -15.99 0.80
CA VAL A 335 6.65 -16.06 1.44
C VAL A 335 6.70 -17.11 2.54
N GLY A 336 6.24 -16.75 3.73
CA GLY A 336 6.08 -17.66 4.86
C GLY A 336 4.66 -17.59 5.40
N GLU A 337 4.12 -18.73 5.83
CA GLU A 337 2.83 -18.80 6.54
C GLU A 337 3.03 -18.39 8.01
N VAL A 338 2.02 -17.73 8.59
CA VAL A 338 1.97 -17.36 10.01
C VAL A 338 0.71 -17.86 10.68
#